data_AF-A0A972PY89-F1
#
_entry.id   AF-A0A972PY89-F1
#
_cell.length_a   1.000
_cell.length_b   1.000
_cell.length_c   1.000
_cell.angle_alpha   90.00
_cell.angle_beta   90.00
_cell.angle_gamma   90.00
#
_symmetry.space_group_name_H-M   'P 1'
#
loop_
_entity.id
_entity.type
_entity.pdbx_description
1 polymer ?
#
loop_
_entity_poly.entity_id
_entity_poly.type
_entity_poly.pdbx_seq_one_letter_code
_entity_poly.pdbx_strand_id
1 'polypeptide(L)'
;MFCEECGKEIPDASEFCGYCGARVGGPAAGASQAVQPPAAGPQAYAPPPPPAGAPPAGQPAVPPEAYATQAGPGAPTPRKSPLPWVLGTLGVLAVVAIALVLVFVVFKGDGAGDTSGPEKAVQDLFKSIEKSDAQMLLGTFEPSFREELEDALGKNLALLLEEYFFAASAQDLKYDIRKMETKINGDTATVRIVEGTMTYTDEDGKKVTEEASEGDMDAFQLVRVDGKWYLSGDYLRDMGLDPDELADLDFDEYDELEDEEDEGEDIDDEDYDGEDYDETAEMAEVEAAMVEYAEENSAEGLEFEIFNIFIKGDEAVGVAICTNMELEAPFIIMEKGARGWEGVDFGTGWDPPAWYEAKEAEVEEAMIAFVKENAVAGLEFEITNLLIKGNEAVGVAICTNQEVDAPLVIMKKGASGWYGVNVGTGIEPPSWYPIY
;
A
#
# COMPACT_ATOMS: atom_id res chain seq x y z
N MET A 1 -17.01 20.20 -19.89
CA MET A 1 -17.22 18.94 -20.64
C MET A 1 -16.91 17.76 -19.72
N PHE A 2 -17.31 16.54 -20.04
CA PHE A 2 -16.93 15.36 -19.24
C PHE A 2 -15.82 14.59 -19.95
N CYS A 3 -14.83 14.10 -19.20
CA CYS A 3 -13.80 13.24 -19.75
C CYS A 3 -14.44 11.90 -20.19
N GLU A 4 -14.20 11.48 -21.44
CA GLU A 4 -14.75 10.21 -21.95
C GLU A 4 -14.10 8.97 -21.32
N GLU A 5 -12.88 9.12 -20.75
CA GLU A 5 -12.16 8.02 -20.09
C GLU A 5 -12.55 7.86 -18.61
N CYS A 6 -12.57 8.94 -17.81
CA CYS A 6 -12.82 8.85 -16.36
C CYS A 6 -14.16 9.46 -15.90
N GLY A 7 -14.95 10.03 -16.80
CA GLY A 7 -16.29 10.53 -16.51
C GLY A 7 -16.39 11.78 -15.63
N LYS A 8 -15.27 12.41 -15.24
CA LYS A 8 -15.26 13.61 -14.40
C LYS A 8 -15.45 14.89 -15.23
N GLU A 9 -16.10 15.89 -14.62
CA GLU A 9 -16.33 17.18 -15.25
C GLU A 9 -15.01 17.96 -15.32
N ILE A 10 -14.65 18.39 -16.52
CA ILE A 10 -13.43 19.14 -16.83
C ILE A 10 -13.78 20.47 -17.51
N PRO A 11 -12.96 21.52 -17.35
CA PRO A 11 -13.14 22.77 -18.06
C PRO A 11 -13.14 22.58 -19.59
N ASP A 12 -14.03 23.28 -20.31
CA ASP A 12 -14.21 23.15 -21.77
C ASP A 12 -12.97 23.52 -22.61
N ALA A 13 -11.94 24.12 -22.00
CA ALA A 13 -10.69 24.52 -22.65
C ALA A 13 -9.49 23.62 -22.29
N SER A 14 -9.71 22.49 -21.61
CA SER A 14 -8.64 21.59 -21.17
C SER A 14 -8.20 20.70 -22.33
N GLU A 15 -6.89 20.63 -22.63
CA GLU A 15 -6.35 19.69 -23.63
C GLU A 15 -6.19 18.26 -23.07
N PHE A 16 -6.15 18.13 -21.74
CA PHE A 16 -6.04 16.88 -20.99
C PHE A 16 -6.97 16.90 -19.77
N CYS A 17 -7.41 15.73 -19.33
CA CYS A 17 -8.22 15.56 -18.14
C CYS A 17 -7.32 15.65 -16.90
N GLY A 18 -7.52 16.67 -16.06
CA GLY A 18 -6.75 16.84 -14.81
C GLY A 18 -7.05 15.82 -13.71
N TYR A 19 -7.81 14.76 -14.00
CA TYR A 19 -8.12 13.69 -13.04
C TYR A 19 -7.53 12.34 -13.44
N CYS A 20 -7.38 12.05 -14.74
CA CYS A 20 -6.85 10.77 -15.22
C CYS A 20 -5.79 10.91 -16.32
N GLY A 21 -5.45 12.14 -16.73
CA GLY A 21 -4.45 12.41 -17.77
C GLY A 21 -4.93 12.23 -19.22
N ALA A 22 -6.16 11.75 -19.45
CA ALA A 22 -6.67 11.49 -20.79
C ALA A 22 -6.80 12.75 -21.65
N ARG A 23 -6.36 12.69 -22.91
CA ARG A 23 -6.37 13.82 -23.84
C ARG A 23 -7.78 14.12 -24.36
N VAL A 24 -8.22 15.35 -24.26
CA VAL A 24 -9.62 15.76 -24.50
C VAL A 24 -9.66 16.88 -25.55
N GLY A 25 -9.69 16.47 -26.82
CA GLY A 25 -9.95 17.36 -27.96
C GLY A 25 -8.74 17.63 -28.87
N GLY A 26 -8.73 17.01 -30.05
CA GLY A 26 -7.85 17.34 -31.18
C GLY A 26 -7.90 16.26 -32.27
N PRO A 27 -7.83 16.59 -33.57
CA PRO A 27 -7.80 15.56 -34.61
C PRO A 27 -6.47 14.80 -34.57
N ALA A 28 -6.55 13.48 -34.70
CA ALA A 28 -5.39 12.62 -34.88
C ALA A 28 -4.57 13.05 -36.12
N ALA A 29 -3.41 13.63 -35.88
CA ALA A 29 -2.31 13.77 -36.83
C ALA A 29 -1.05 13.49 -36.00
N GLY A 30 -0.28 12.44 -36.31
CA GLY A 30 0.49 12.37 -37.54
C GLY A 30 1.89 12.90 -37.23
N ALA A 31 2.86 11.99 -37.25
CA ALA A 31 4.28 12.21 -36.98
C ALA A 31 4.81 13.59 -37.38
N SER A 32 5.61 14.22 -36.51
CA SER A 32 6.88 14.88 -36.89
C SER A 32 7.60 15.59 -35.73
N GLN A 33 8.91 15.35 -35.71
CA GLN A 33 10.01 16.30 -35.50
C GLN A 33 10.53 16.56 -34.08
N ALA A 34 11.65 15.86 -33.83
CA ALA A 34 12.67 16.18 -32.85
C ALA A 34 13.14 17.64 -32.96
N VAL A 35 13.20 18.29 -31.80
CA VAL A 35 13.87 19.57 -31.61
C VAL A 35 15.24 19.27 -30.99
N GLN A 36 16.31 19.65 -31.70
CA GLN A 36 17.68 19.58 -31.18
C GLN A 36 17.91 20.70 -30.13
N PRO A 37 18.55 20.41 -28.99
CA PRO A 37 19.06 21.45 -28.11
C PRO A 37 20.38 22.06 -28.65
N PRO A 38 20.64 23.36 -28.39
CA PRO A 38 21.85 24.03 -28.85
C PRO A 38 23.10 23.64 -28.04
N ALA A 39 24.22 23.54 -28.75
CA ALA A 39 25.54 23.27 -28.20
C ALA A 39 26.07 24.43 -27.35
N ALA A 40 26.50 24.12 -26.12
CA ALA A 40 27.32 25.00 -25.28
C ALA A 40 28.69 24.33 -25.06
N GLY A 41 29.76 25.09 -25.30
CA GLY A 41 31.14 24.63 -25.36
C GLY A 41 31.82 24.40 -23.99
N PRO A 42 33.05 23.85 -23.99
CA PRO A 42 33.75 23.48 -22.77
C PRO A 42 34.34 24.69 -22.05
N GLN A 43 34.11 24.78 -20.74
CA GLN A 43 34.86 25.64 -19.83
C GLN A 43 35.63 24.75 -18.86
N ALA A 44 36.96 24.82 -18.94
CA ALA A 44 37.87 24.13 -18.05
C ALA A 44 37.95 24.86 -16.71
N TYR A 45 37.59 24.19 -15.62
CA TYR A 45 37.94 24.59 -14.26
C TYR A 45 39.03 23.65 -13.73
N ALA A 46 40.13 24.25 -13.27
CA ALA A 46 41.23 23.54 -12.62
C ALA A 46 40.96 23.46 -11.10
N PRO A 47 41.18 22.30 -10.45
CA PRO A 47 41.00 22.15 -9.01
C PRO A 47 42.16 22.77 -8.20
N PRO A 48 41.91 23.30 -6.99
CA PRO A 48 42.96 23.74 -6.07
C PRO A 48 43.68 22.55 -5.38
N PRO A 49 44.95 22.72 -4.94
CA PRO A 49 45.78 21.64 -4.39
C PRO A 49 45.43 21.24 -2.94
N PRO A 50 45.67 19.97 -2.54
CA PRO A 50 45.36 19.47 -1.20
C PRO A 50 46.40 19.91 -0.14
N PRO A 51 45.99 20.11 1.12
CA PRO A 51 46.92 20.30 2.23
C PRO A 51 47.54 18.97 2.71
N ALA A 52 48.83 19.03 3.01
CA ALA A 52 49.66 17.94 3.49
C ALA A 52 49.38 17.56 4.96
N GLY A 53 49.54 16.26 5.26
CA GLY A 53 49.11 15.62 6.50
C GLY A 53 49.96 15.83 7.76
N ALA A 54 49.48 15.20 8.83
CA ALA A 54 50.19 14.99 10.08
C ALA A 54 50.00 13.52 10.56
N PRO A 55 51.02 12.90 11.20
CA PRO A 55 51.06 11.45 11.51
C PRO A 55 50.30 11.04 12.80
N PRO A 56 49.98 9.73 12.96
CA PRO A 56 49.09 9.24 14.01
C PRO A 56 49.77 9.06 15.37
N ALA A 57 49.01 9.28 16.46
CA ALA A 57 49.38 8.93 17.82
C ALA A 57 48.51 7.76 18.32
N GLY A 58 49.16 6.79 18.99
CA GLY A 58 48.66 5.44 19.16
C GLY A 58 47.76 5.15 20.37
N GLN A 59 47.28 3.91 20.36
CA GLN A 59 46.48 3.21 21.38
C GLN A 59 47.21 3.12 22.74
N PRO A 60 46.45 2.82 23.81
CA PRO A 60 46.61 1.49 24.40
C PRO A 60 45.30 0.74 24.70
N ALA A 61 45.39 -0.57 24.51
CA ALA A 61 44.40 -1.60 24.78
C ALA A 61 44.10 -1.80 26.29
N VAL A 62 42.88 -2.27 26.59
CA VAL A 62 42.46 -2.73 27.91
C VAL A 62 42.00 -4.20 27.77
N PRO A 63 42.45 -5.13 28.64
CA PRO A 63 42.23 -6.58 28.49
C PRO A 63 40.85 -7.07 28.96
N PRO A 64 40.35 -8.22 28.45
CA PRO A 64 39.07 -8.80 28.84
C PRO A 64 39.18 -9.62 30.14
N GLU A 65 38.20 -9.47 31.04
CA GLU A 65 38.06 -10.30 32.23
C GLU A 65 36.92 -11.32 32.09
N ALA A 66 37.14 -12.42 32.78
CA ALA A 66 36.64 -13.75 32.53
C ALA A 66 35.30 -14.07 33.21
N TYR A 67 34.57 -14.95 32.53
CA TYR A 67 33.52 -15.87 32.96
C TYR A 67 33.56 -16.28 34.45
N ALA A 68 32.41 -16.13 35.10
CA ALA A 68 32.06 -16.89 36.31
C ALA A 68 30.61 -17.40 36.21
N THR A 69 30.50 -18.71 36.11
CA THR A 69 29.28 -19.51 36.22
C THR A 69 28.77 -19.54 37.66
N GLN A 70 27.45 -19.46 37.86
CA GLN A 70 26.79 -20.13 38.98
C GLN A 70 25.45 -20.74 38.58
N ALA A 71 25.32 -22.02 38.92
CA ALA A 71 24.17 -22.87 38.76
C ALA A 71 23.17 -22.71 39.92
N GLY A 72 21.89 -22.98 39.65
CA GLY A 72 20.86 -23.17 40.68
C GLY A 72 19.53 -23.66 40.08
N PRO A 73 19.05 -24.86 40.43
CA PRO A 73 17.93 -25.51 39.75
C PRO A 73 16.59 -25.18 40.43
N GLY A 74 15.60 -24.76 39.62
CA GLY A 74 14.22 -24.59 40.06
C GLY A 74 13.28 -25.36 39.14
N ALA A 75 12.81 -26.53 39.59
CA ALA A 75 11.79 -27.29 38.89
C ALA A 75 10.42 -26.56 38.98
N PRO A 76 9.68 -26.36 37.88
CA PRO A 76 8.29 -25.96 37.95
C PRO A 76 7.39 -27.19 38.08
N THR A 77 6.53 -27.18 39.10
CA THR A 77 5.39 -28.08 39.28
C THR A 77 4.29 -27.82 38.24
N PRO A 78 3.51 -28.83 37.83
CA PRO A 78 2.53 -28.72 36.76
C PRO A 78 1.32 -27.91 37.23
N ARG A 79 1.05 -26.79 36.56
CA ARG A 79 -0.16 -25.99 36.78
C ARG A 79 -1.11 -26.26 35.62
N LYS A 80 -2.16 -27.03 35.91
CA LYS A 80 -3.34 -27.10 35.06
C LYS A 80 -4.06 -25.76 35.15
N SER A 81 -4.28 -25.12 34.02
CA SER A 81 -5.20 -24.00 33.87
C SER A 81 -5.95 -24.19 32.56
N PRO A 82 -7.29 -24.01 32.56
CA PRO A 82 -8.12 -24.27 31.40
C PRO A 82 -7.89 -23.18 30.36
N LEU A 83 -7.95 -23.59 29.09
CA LEU A 83 -8.11 -22.73 27.92
C LEU A 83 -9.25 -21.72 28.17
N PRO A 84 -9.03 -20.42 27.93
CA PRO A 84 -9.97 -19.74 27.03
C PRO A 84 -9.34 -18.60 26.20
N TRP A 85 -10.01 -18.30 25.09
CA TRP A 85 -10.03 -17.00 24.39
C TRP A 85 -8.90 -16.67 23.43
N VAL A 86 -8.80 -17.45 22.35
CA VAL A 86 -8.30 -16.97 21.06
C VAL A 86 -9.52 -16.90 20.15
N LEU A 87 -10.07 -15.68 20.01
CA LEU A 87 -11.13 -15.23 19.09
C LEU A 87 -11.43 -13.75 19.43
N GLY A 88 -10.37 -12.98 19.70
CA GLY A 88 -10.46 -11.57 20.01
C GLY A 88 -10.19 -10.79 18.74
N THR A 89 -11.07 -9.85 18.45
CA THR A 89 -10.90 -8.71 17.54
C THR A 89 -10.79 -9.02 16.04
N LEU A 90 -9.87 -9.83 15.48
CA LEU A 90 -9.79 -10.04 14.00
C LEU A 90 -11.07 -10.64 13.41
N GLY A 91 -11.78 -11.37 14.26
CA GLY A 91 -13.12 -11.84 13.99
C GLY A 91 -14.13 -10.73 13.81
N VAL A 92 -14.10 -9.56 14.48
CA VAL A 92 -15.25 -8.65 14.52
C VAL A 92 -15.45 -7.89 13.21
N LEU A 93 -14.43 -7.27 12.62
CA LEU A 93 -14.59 -6.55 11.34
C LEU A 93 -14.74 -7.51 10.15
N ALA A 94 -14.02 -8.63 10.16
CA ALA A 94 -14.26 -9.71 9.22
C ALA A 94 -15.66 -10.34 9.42
N VAL A 95 -16.15 -10.48 10.66
CA VAL A 95 -17.52 -10.92 11.00
C VAL A 95 -18.54 -9.84 10.68
N VAL A 96 -18.21 -8.55 10.66
CA VAL A 96 -19.11 -7.47 10.22
C VAL A 96 -19.16 -7.43 8.69
N ALA A 97 -18.03 -7.60 7.99
CA ALA A 97 -18.00 -7.80 6.54
C ALA A 97 -18.74 -9.10 6.15
N ILE A 98 -18.49 -10.19 6.87
CA ILE A 98 -19.19 -11.47 6.75
C ILE A 98 -20.64 -11.34 7.22
N ALA A 99 -21.02 -10.49 8.18
CA ALA A 99 -22.40 -10.28 8.63
C ALA A 99 -23.17 -9.40 7.64
N LEU A 100 -22.54 -8.36 7.08
CA LEU A 100 -23.06 -7.63 5.93
C LEU A 100 -23.28 -8.57 4.74
N VAL A 101 -22.48 -9.63 4.62
CA VAL A 101 -22.63 -10.72 3.65
C VAL A 101 -23.57 -11.86 4.14
N LEU A 102 -23.83 -12.07 5.44
CA LEU A 102 -24.57 -13.21 6.01
C LEU A 102 -25.91 -12.85 6.68
N VAL A 103 -26.29 -11.57 6.77
CA VAL A 103 -27.57 -11.12 7.33
C VAL A 103 -28.70 -11.42 6.35
N PHE A 104 -29.02 -12.71 6.34
CA PHE A 104 -30.02 -13.33 5.52
C PHE A 104 -31.04 -14.08 6.40
N VAL A 105 -31.92 -13.40 7.15
CA VAL A 105 -33.02 -14.09 7.85
C VAL A 105 -34.36 -13.32 7.92
N VAL A 106 -35.30 -13.72 7.04
CA VAL A 106 -36.76 -13.82 7.29
C VAL A 106 -37.59 -12.52 7.38
N PHE A 107 -38.55 -12.35 6.46
CA PHE A 107 -39.96 -11.94 6.66
C PHE A 107 -40.59 -11.32 5.38
N LYS A 108 -41.80 -11.76 5.01
CA LYS A 108 -42.52 -11.42 3.75
C LYS A 108 -42.93 -9.93 3.56
N GLY A 109 -42.91 -9.43 2.32
CA GLY A 109 -44.09 -8.79 1.72
C GLY A 109 -43.89 -7.67 0.69
N ASP A 110 -44.36 -7.98 -0.54
CA ASP A 110 -44.61 -7.26 -1.81
C ASP A 110 -44.47 -5.72 -1.94
N GLY A 111 -43.77 -5.31 -3.02
CA GLY A 111 -44.13 -4.13 -3.83
C GLY A 111 -42.98 -3.22 -4.29
N ALA A 112 -42.74 -3.15 -5.61
CA ALA A 112 -41.71 -2.33 -6.27
C ALA A 112 -42.24 -0.96 -6.74
N GLY A 113 -41.46 0.13 -6.60
CA GLY A 113 -41.67 1.37 -7.34
C GLY A 113 -40.74 2.56 -7.06
N ASP A 114 -40.28 3.20 -8.15
CA ASP A 114 -39.78 4.59 -8.33
C ASP A 114 -38.35 4.98 -7.86
N THR A 115 -37.54 5.50 -8.80
CA THR A 115 -36.08 5.70 -8.70
C THR A 115 -35.62 6.91 -7.88
N SER A 116 -36.50 7.47 -7.06
CA SER A 116 -36.19 8.49 -6.03
C SER A 116 -36.65 8.09 -4.63
N GLY A 117 -37.20 6.88 -4.50
CA GLY A 117 -37.63 6.27 -3.26
C GLY A 117 -36.49 5.67 -2.44
N PRO A 118 -36.79 5.05 -1.30
CA PRO A 118 -35.79 4.39 -0.45
C PRO A 118 -35.03 3.27 -1.19
N GLU A 119 -35.60 2.68 -2.24
CA GLU A 119 -34.94 1.74 -3.15
C GLU A 119 -33.65 2.31 -3.73
N LYS A 120 -33.62 3.61 -4.01
CA LYS A 120 -32.42 4.26 -4.55
C LYS A 120 -31.27 4.23 -3.56
N ALA A 121 -31.52 4.39 -2.26
CA ALA A 121 -30.46 4.31 -1.26
C ALA A 121 -29.87 2.89 -1.17
N VAL A 122 -30.71 1.86 -1.30
CA VAL A 122 -30.24 0.46 -1.40
C VAL A 122 -29.45 0.23 -2.69
N GLN A 123 -29.92 0.73 -3.83
CA GLN A 123 -29.16 0.64 -5.08
C GLN A 123 -27.80 1.35 -4.99
N ASP A 124 -27.77 2.54 -4.38
CA ASP A 124 -26.54 3.29 -4.19
C ASP A 124 -25.59 2.55 -3.22
N LEU A 125 -26.10 1.82 -2.21
CA LEU A 125 -25.31 0.95 -1.34
C LEU A 125 -24.60 -0.13 -2.17
N PHE A 126 -25.34 -0.97 -2.88
CA PHE A 126 -24.73 -2.05 -3.66
C PHE A 126 -23.79 -1.53 -4.74
N LYS A 127 -24.15 -0.41 -5.39
CA LYS A 127 -23.30 0.23 -6.39
C LYS A 127 -22.02 0.81 -5.80
N SER A 128 -22.03 1.28 -4.56
CA SER A 128 -20.81 1.71 -3.88
C SER A 128 -19.88 0.52 -3.61
N ILE A 129 -20.45 -0.65 -3.28
CA ILE A 129 -19.70 -1.89 -3.06
C ILE A 129 -19.10 -2.40 -4.37
N GLU A 130 -19.88 -2.47 -5.46
CA GLU A 130 -19.36 -2.88 -6.78
C GLU A 130 -18.22 -2.03 -7.33
N LYS A 131 -18.13 -0.79 -6.84
CA LYS A 131 -17.18 0.22 -7.29
C LYS A 131 -16.02 0.41 -6.33
N SER A 132 -16.06 -0.24 -5.17
CA SER A 132 -15.15 0.02 -4.06
C SER A 132 -15.04 1.52 -3.74
N ASP A 133 -16.19 2.21 -3.73
CA ASP A 133 -16.26 3.66 -3.55
C ASP A 133 -16.73 3.99 -2.12
N ALA A 134 -15.76 4.16 -1.22
CA ALA A 134 -16.01 4.43 0.21
C ALA A 134 -16.84 5.69 0.42
N GLN A 135 -16.59 6.74 -0.36
CA GLN A 135 -17.35 7.99 -0.27
C GLN A 135 -18.81 7.79 -0.70
N MET A 136 -19.04 7.01 -1.75
CA MET A 136 -20.40 6.65 -2.17
C MET A 136 -21.09 5.78 -1.12
N LEU A 137 -20.38 4.83 -0.50
CA LEU A 137 -20.88 3.96 0.56
C LEU A 137 -21.30 4.76 1.78
N LEU A 138 -20.39 5.58 2.31
CA LEU A 138 -20.66 6.49 3.42
C LEU A 138 -21.83 7.43 3.09
N GLY A 139 -21.91 7.88 1.83
CA GLY A 139 -23.00 8.69 1.29
C GLY A 139 -24.40 8.08 1.40
N THR A 140 -24.49 6.77 1.66
CA THR A 140 -25.73 6.03 1.91
C THR A 140 -26.11 5.96 3.39
N PHE A 141 -25.18 6.24 4.30
CA PHE A 141 -25.41 6.20 5.75
C PHE A 141 -26.08 7.49 6.22
N GLU A 142 -26.92 7.35 7.25
CA GLU A 142 -27.53 8.47 7.94
C GLU A 142 -26.47 9.48 8.40
N PRO A 143 -26.63 10.79 8.15
CA PRO A 143 -25.60 11.78 8.44
C PRO A 143 -25.12 11.80 9.90
N SER A 144 -26.04 11.75 10.87
CA SER A 144 -25.68 11.72 12.30
C SER A 144 -24.91 10.45 12.66
N PHE A 145 -25.30 9.31 12.10
CA PHE A 145 -24.58 8.06 12.32
C PHE A 145 -23.18 8.08 11.71
N ARG A 146 -23.00 8.73 10.55
CA ARG A 146 -21.67 8.93 9.96
C ARG A 146 -20.79 9.80 10.84
N GLU A 147 -21.34 10.89 11.38
CA GLU A 147 -20.61 11.75 12.34
C GLU A 147 -20.16 10.94 13.57
N GLU A 148 -21.01 10.06 14.10
CA GLU A 148 -20.63 9.15 15.20
C GLU A 148 -19.52 8.17 14.81
N LEU A 149 -19.58 7.57 13.61
CA LEU A 149 -18.50 6.70 13.11
C LEU A 149 -17.18 7.46 12.92
N GLU A 150 -17.22 8.68 12.36
CA GLU A 150 -16.04 9.53 12.17
C GLU A 150 -15.45 9.99 13.51
N ASP A 151 -16.27 10.20 14.54
CA ASP A 151 -15.81 10.54 15.88
C ASP A 151 -15.19 9.32 16.59
N ALA A 152 -15.73 8.12 16.36
CA ALA A 152 -15.25 6.86 16.97
C ALA A 152 -13.95 6.34 16.33
N LEU A 153 -13.93 6.28 14.99
CA LEU A 153 -12.82 5.72 14.21
C LEU A 153 -11.81 6.77 13.74
N GLY A 154 -12.08 8.05 14.03
CA GLY A 154 -11.27 9.17 13.56
C GLY A 154 -11.62 9.63 12.14
N LYS A 155 -10.96 10.72 11.71
CA LYS A 155 -11.35 11.51 10.52
C LYS A 155 -11.03 10.88 9.16
N ASN A 156 -10.68 9.61 9.13
CA ASN A 156 -10.23 8.90 7.93
C ASN A 156 -11.06 7.62 7.66
N LEU A 157 -12.33 7.60 8.06
CA LEU A 157 -13.25 6.47 7.86
C LEU A 157 -13.29 5.93 6.42
N ALA A 158 -13.13 6.80 5.41
CA ALA A 158 -13.08 6.37 4.02
C ALA A 158 -11.81 5.56 3.70
N LEU A 159 -10.66 5.93 4.27
CA LEU A 159 -9.41 5.17 4.11
C LEU A 159 -9.54 3.80 4.78
N LEU A 160 -10.10 3.72 5.98
CA LEU A 160 -10.35 2.44 6.66
C LEU A 160 -11.26 1.51 5.83
N LEU A 161 -12.27 2.06 5.16
CA LEU A 161 -13.13 1.28 4.26
C LEU A 161 -12.38 0.83 2.99
N GLU A 162 -11.51 1.67 2.44
CA GLU A 162 -10.67 1.32 1.28
C GLU A 162 -9.67 0.21 1.62
N GLU A 163 -8.99 0.36 2.76
CA GLU A 163 -7.94 -0.53 3.24
C GLU A 163 -8.46 -1.86 3.77
N TYR A 164 -9.48 -1.87 4.62
CA TYR A 164 -9.93 -3.11 5.28
C TYR A 164 -11.17 -3.72 4.65
N PHE A 165 -12.15 -2.91 4.24
CA PHE A 165 -13.41 -3.44 3.70
C PHE A 165 -13.30 -3.79 2.21
N PHE A 166 -12.71 -2.91 1.41
CA PHE A 166 -12.64 -3.12 -0.04
C PHE A 166 -11.44 -3.95 -0.48
N ALA A 167 -10.28 -3.87 0.18
CA ALA A 167 -9.13 -4.74 -0.15
C ALA A 167 -9.46 -6.22 0.06
N ALA A 168 -10.21 -6.55 1.12
CA ALA A 168 -10.66 -7.91 1.41
C ALA A 168 -11.85 -8.38 0.54
N SER A 169 -12.41 -7.52 -0.31
CA SER A 169 -13.60 -7.84 -1.12
C SER A 169 -13.23 -8.39 -2.50
N ALA A 170 -14.07 -9.28 -3.04
CA ALA A 170 -13.86 -9.81 -4.38
C ALA A 170 -13.93 -8.68 -5.44
N GLN A 171 -12.82 -8.41 -6.12
CA GLN A 171 -12.73 -7.28 -7.07
C GLN A 171 -13.68 -7.41 -8.28
N ASP A 172 -14.11 -8.63 -8.63
CA ASP A 172 -15.06 -8.88 -9.71
C ASP A 172 -16.53 -8.95 -9.26
N LEU A 173 -16.81 -8.57 -8.01
CA LEU A 173 -18.15 -8.57 -7.41
C LEU A 173 -19.15 -7.73 -8.24
N LYS A 174 -20.30 -8.32 -8.53
CA LYS A 174 -21.40 -7.75 -9.32
C LYS A 174 -22.74 -8.13 -8.73
N TYR A 175 -23.64 -7.17 -8.68
CA TYR A 175 -25.03 -7.31 -8.25
C TYR A 175 -25.98 -6.96 -9.40
N ASP A 176 -26.95 -7.83 -9.64
CA ASP A 176 -28.10 -7.55 -10.51
C ASP A 176 -29.36 -7.56 -9.65
N ILE A 177 -29.81 -6.39 -9.20
CA ILE A 177 -31.03 -6.26 -8.39
C ILE A 177 -32.22 -6.11 -9.33
N ARG A 178 -33.03 -7.16 -9.45
CA ARG A 178 -34.16 -7.22 -10.38
C ARG A 178 -35.48 -6.75 -9.77
N LYS A 179 -35.71 -7.06 -8.48
CA LYS A 179 -36.95 -6.70 -7.78
C LYS A 179 -36.70 -6.38 -6.30
N MET A 180 -37.35 -5.32 -5.83
CA MET A 180 -37.40 -4.93 -4.41
C MET A 180 -38.85 -4.79 -3.94
N GLU A 181 -39.05 -4.97 -2.64
CA GLU A 181 -40.30 -4.74 -1.92
C GLU A 181 -40.11 -3.65 -0.87
N THR A 182 -40.94 -2.62 -0.92
CA THR A 182 -40.77 -1.43 -0.11
C THR A 182 -42.01 -1.13 0.70
N LYS A 183 -41.82 -0.85 2.00
CA LYS A 183 -42.86 -0.37 2.90
C LYS A 183 -42.42 0.96 3.50
N ILE A 184 -43.11 2.03 3.14
CA ILE A 184 -42.82 3.39 3.63
C ILE A 184 -43.80 3.75 4.75
N ASN A 185 -43.29 4.27 5.86
CA ASN A 185 -44.06 4.79 6.98
C ASN A 185 -43.56 6.19 7.38
N GLY A 186 -44.10 7.22 6.73
CA GLY A 186 -43.72 8.61 7.01
C GLY A 186 -42.30 8.91 6.55
N ASP A 187 -41.39 9.07 7.51
CA ASP A 187 -39.96 9.33 7.30
C ASP A 187 -39.08 8.09 7.52
N THR A 188 -39.66 6.91 7.70
CA THR A 188 -38.94 5.63 7.71
C THR A 188 -39.43 4.71 6.60
N ALA A 189 -38.58 3.77 6.18
CA ALA A 189 -38.93 2.75 5.22
C ALA A 189 -38.20 1.44 5.48
N THR A 190 -38.78 0.34 5.03
CA THR A 190 -38.08 -0.94 4.90
C THR A 190 -38.03 -1.34 3.44
N VAL A 191 -36.86 -1.69 2.92
CA VAL A 191 -36.67 -2.19 1.55
C VAL A 191 -36.10 -3.59 1.62
N ARG A 192 -36.68 -4.53 0.89
CA ARG A 192 -36.21 -5.91 0.78
C ARG A 192 -35.93 -6.25 -0.67
N ILE A 193 -34.75 -6.76 -0.99
CA ILE A 193 -34.50 -7.34 -2.31
C ILE A 193 -35.17 -8.72 -2.34
N VAL A 194 -35.94 -9.00 -3.39
CA VAL A 194 -36.66 -10.29 -3.54
C VAL A 194 -36.35 -11.01 -4.83
N GLU A 195 -35.68 -10.34 -5.76
CA GLU A 195 -35.12 -10.98 -6.94
C GLU A 195 -33.83 -10.27 -7.31
N GLY A 196 -32.76 -11.03 -7.49
CA GLY A 196 -31.49 -10.52 -7.96
C GLY A 196 -30.42 -11.60 -8.02
N THR A 197 -29.19 -11.23 -8.38
CA THR A 197 -28.03 -12.12 -8.30
C THR A 197 -26.81 -11.39 -7.80
N MET A 198 -25.95 -12.09 -7.07
CA MET A 198 -24.58 -11.68 -6.72
C MET A 198 -23.61 -12.60 -7.45
N THR A 199 -22.59 -12.06 -8.10
CA THR A 199 -21.57 -12.84 -8.82
C THR A 199 -20.20 -12.34 -8.39
N TYR A 200 -19.30 -13.27 -8.05
CA TYR A 200 -17.93 -13.00 -7.61
C TYR A 200 -17.05 -14.21 -7.92
N THR A 201 -15.74 -14.03 -7.83
CA THR A 201 -14.73 -15.09 -7.82
C THR A 201 -14.38 -15.41 -6.38
N ASP A 202 -14.52 -16.67 -5.98
CA ASP A 202 -14.19 -17.14 -4.64
C ASP A 202 -12.67 -17.33 -4.45
N GLU A 203 -12.26 -17.71 -3.23
CA GLU A 203 -10.86 -17.96 -2.86
C GLU A 203 -10.20 -19.07 -3.70
N ASP A 204 -10.98 -20.02 -4.23
CA ASP A 204 -10.50 -21.08 -5.13
C ASP A 204 -10.35 -20.60 -6.59
N GLY A 205 -10.52 -19.30 -6.85
CA GLY A 205 -10.48 -18.71 -8.18
C GLY A 205 -11.69 -19.09 -9.05
N LYS A 206 -12.77 -19.61 -8.45
CA LYS A 206 -13.95 -20.06 -9.15
C LYS A 206 -15.03 -18.99 -9.14
N LYS A 207 -15.62 -18.77 -10.31
CA LYS A 207 -16.76 -17.86 -10.45
C LYS A 207 -18.01 -18.47 -9.82
N VAL A 208 -18.51 -17.83 -8.78
CA VAL A 208 -19.74 -18.16 -8.06
C VAL A 208 -20.83 -17.15 -8.44
N THR A 209 -22.05 -17.65 -8.64
CA THR A 209 -23.25 -16.81 -8.79
C THR A 209 -24.30 -17.30 -7.80
N GLU A 210 -24.74 -16.42 -6.93
CA GLU A 210 -25.79 -16.66 -5.95
C GLU A 210 -27.04 -15.89 -6.35
N GLU A 211 -28.20 -16.53 -6.27
CA GLU A 211 -29.48 -15.88 -6.53
C GLU A 211 -30.08 -15.38 -5.22
N ALA A 212 -30.53 -14.13 -5.24
CA ALA A 212 -31.36 -13.58 -4.19
C ALA A 212 -32.69 -14.35 -4.16
N SER A 213 -32.90 -15.18 -3.14
CA SER A 213 -34.13 -15.95 -2.97
C SER A 213 -35.08 -15.27 -1.97
N GLU A 214 -36.39 -15.42 -2.19
CA GLU A 214 -37.43 -14.95 -1.26
C GLU A 214 -37.33 -15.70 0.09
N GLY A 215 -36.53 -15.17 1.02
CA GLY A 215 -36.37 -15.77 2.35
C GLY A 215 -35.04 -15.42 3.01
N ASP A 216 -34.05 -15.09 2.19
CA ASP A 216 -32.69 -14.88 2.65
C ASP A 216 -32.57 -13.43 3.15
N MET A 217 -32.65 -12.39 2.33
CA MET A 217 -32.27 -11.01 2.78
C MET A 217 -33.17 -10.40 3.84
N ASP A 218 -32.58 -9.89 4.92
CA ASP A 218 -33.27 -8.96 5.82
C ASP A 218 -33.67 -7.67 5.09
N ALA A 219 -34.71 -7.02 5.61
CA ALA A 219 -35.12 -5.75 5.04
C ALA A 219 -34.18 -4.64 5.55
N PHE A 220 -33.54 -3.93 4.63
CA PHE A 220 -32.85 -2.69 4.91
C PHE A 220 -33.82 -1.73 5.60
N GLN A 221 -33.41 -1.16 6.74
CA GLN A 221 -34.17 -0.10 7.38
C GLN A 221 -33.58 1.25 7.01
N LEU A 222 -34.44 2.17 6.62
CA LEU A 222 -34.06 3.46 6.09
C LEU A 222 -34.78 4.59 6.81
N VAL A 223 -34.11 5.73 6.88
CA VAL A 223 -34.64 6.99 7.40
C VAL A 223 -34.52 8.08 6.35
N ARG A 224 -35.48 9.00 6.33
CA ARG A 224 -35.47 10.17 5.46
C ARG A 224 -34.99 11.39 6.24
N VAL A 225 -33.86 11.93 5.82
CA VAL A 225 -33.28 13.18 6.37
C VAL A 225 -33.22 14.20 5.24
N ASP A 226 -33.82 15.37 5.47
CA ASP A 226 -33.88 16.47 4.49
C ASP A 226 -34.37 16.06 3.09
N GLY A 227 -35.31 15.12 3.04
CA GLY A 227 -35.90 14.64 1.79
C GLY A 227 -35.09 13.57 1.04
N LYS A 228 -33.92 13.17 1.55
CA LYS A 228 -33.11 12.06 1.02
C LYS A 228 -33.21 10.85 1.96
N TRP A 229 -33.26 9.65 1.37
CA TRP A 229 -33.25 8.38 2.11
C TRP A 229 -31.82 7.90 2.38
N TYR A 230 -31.61 7.34 3.55
CA TYR A 230 -30.35 6.77 4.03
C TYR A 230 -30.62 5.47 4.76
N LEU A 231 -29.62 4.58 4.84
CA LEU A 231 -29.62 3.48 5.80
C LEU A 231 -29.64 4.09 7.20
N SER A 232 -30.59 3.65 8.04
CA SER A 232 -30.71 4.19 9.39
C SER A 232 -29.54 3.73 10.25
N GLY A 233 -29.05 4.59 11.15
CA GLY A 233 -27.99 4.21 12.09
C GLY A 233 -28.36 3.01 12.95
N ASP A 234 -29.61 2.89 13.39
CA ASP A 234 -30.08 1.74 14.18
C ASP A 234 -29.88 0.41 13.42
N TYR A 235 -30.21 0.39 12.13
CA TYR A 235 -29.96 -0.77 11.28
C TYR A 235 -28.47 -1.05 11.12
N LEU A 236 -27.64 -0.02 10.94
CA LEU A 236 -26.20 -0.23 10.78
C LEU A 236 -25.57 -0.79 12.06
N ARG A 237 -25.99 -0.34 13.25
CA ARG A 237 -25.58 -0.94 14.53
C ARG A 237 -26.04 -2.38 14.68
N ASP A 238 -27.29 -2.69 14.33
CA ASP A 238 -27.80 -4.07 14.32
C ASP A 238 -27.00 -4.99 13.37
N MET A 239 -26.40 -4.42 12.31
CA MET A 239 -25.50 -5.11 11.38
C MET A 239 -24.05 -5.20 11.88
N GLY A 240 -23.77 -4.76 13.10
CA GLY A 240 -22.46 -4.82 13.74
C GLY A 240 -21.55 -3.61 13.47
N LEU A 241 -22.08 -2.54 12.86
CA LEU A 241 -21.37 -1.25 12.78
C LEU A 241 -21.76 -0.39 13.98
N ASP A 242 -21.34 -0.77 15.19
CA ASP A 242 -21.56 0.06 16.38
C ASP A 242 -20.35 0.95 16.67
N PRO A 243 -20.45 2.30 16.55
CA PRO A 243 -19.34 3.20 16.85
C PRO A 243 -18.73 3.00 18.24
N ASP A 244 -19.55 2.65 19.24
CA ASP A 244 -19.06 2.43 20.60
C ASP A 244 -18.20 1.15 20.69
N GLU A 245 -18.57 0.09 19.97
CA GLU A 245 -17.77 -1.14 19.92
C GLU A 245 -16.51 -0.97 19.06
N LEU A 246 -16.61 -0.17 18.00
CA LEU A 246 -15.50 0.13 17.09
C LEU A 246 -14.45 1.05 17.70
N ALA A 247 -14.83 1.98 18.58
CA ALA A 247 -13.91 2.88 19.27
C ALA A 247 -12.98 2.16 20.27
N ASP A 248 -13.40 0.99 20.75
CA ASP A 248 -12.63 0.14 21.65
C ASP A 248 -11.70 -0.84 20.88
N LEU A 249 -11.76 -0.88 19.54
CA LEU A 249 -10.83 -1.66 18.72
C LEU A 249 -9.50 -0.89 18.62
N ASP A 250 -8.46 -1.46 19.22
CA ASP A 250 -7.10 -1.00 19.02
C ASP A 250 -6.61 -1.52 17.65
N PHE A 251 -6.68 -0.67 16.63
CA PHE A 251 -6.21 -1.02 15.29
C PHE A 251 -4.68 -1.18 15.26
N ASP A 252 -3.97 -0.59 16.23
CA ASP A 252 -2.50 -0.69 16.32
C ASP A 252 -2.04 -2.06 16.86
N GLU A 253 -2.92 -2.86 17.49
CA GLU A 253 -2.61 -4.21 18.00
C GLU A 253 -2.64 -5.29 16.90
N TYR A 254 -3.12 -4.95 15.69
CA TYR A 254 -3.26 -5.92 14.59
C TYR A 254 -1.99 -6.15 13.79
N ASP A 255 -1.09 -5.17 13.74
CA ASP A 255 0.23 -5.33 13.10
C ASP A 255 1.11 -6.35 13.85
N GLU A 256 0.80 -6.68 15.11
CA GLU A 256 1.54 -7.68 15.91
C GLU A 256 1.00 -9.12 15.77
N LEU A 257 -0.11 -9.37 15.07
CA LEU A 257 -0.73 -10.71 14.97
C LEU A 257 -0.38 -11.51 13.70
N GLU A 258 0.35 -10.95 12.74
CA GLU A 258 0.87 -11.73 11.60
C GLU A 258 2.11 -12.56 11.94
N ASP A 259 2.70 -12.38 13.14
CA ASP A 259 3.92 -13.09 13.56
C ASP A 259 3.67 -14.39 14.38
N GLU A 260 2.42 -14.71 14.72
CA GLU A 260 2.09 -15.92 15.50
C GLU A 260 1.03 -16.80 14.81
N GLU A 261 1.45 -17.59 13.82
CA GLU A 261 1.14 -19.02 13.61
C GLU A 261 1.32 -19.44 12.14
N ASP A 262 2.55 -19.83 11.75
CA ASP A 262 2.71 -20.95 10.82
C ASP A 262 3.84 -21.88 11.31
N GLU A 263 3.50 -22.71 12.30
CA GLU A 263 4.28 -23.90 12.60
C GLU A 263 4.05 -24.94 11.48
N GLY A 264 4.75 -24.76 10.36
CA GLY A 264 5.27 -25.82 9.51
C GLY A 264 4.26 -26.68 8.76
N GLU A 265 3.92 -26.26 7.56
CA GLU A 265 3.87 -27.19 6.42
C GLU A 265 4.97 -26.83 5.43
N ASP A 266 5.86 -27.79 5.16
CA ASP A 266 6.89 -27.72 4.13
C ASP A 266 6.22 -27.47 2.77
N ILE A 267 6.08 -26.19 2.38
CA ILE A 267 5.74 -25.81 1.01
C ILE A 267 7.04 -25.92 0.20
N ASP A 268 7.05 -26.88 -0.72
CA ASP A 268 8.10 -27.02 -1.73
C ASP A 268 8.08 -25.77 -2.64
N ASP A 269 8.96 -24.80 -2.34
CA ASP A 269 9.23 -23.58 -3.12
C ASP A 269 9.92 -23.88 -4.48
N GLU A 270 9.32 -24.72 -5.33
CA GLU A 270 9.88 -25.02 -6.66
C GLU A 270 9.21 -24.32 -7.84
N ASP A 271 8.13 -23.54 -7.66
CA ASP A 271 7.40 -22.92 -8.79
C ASP A 271 7.01 -21.44 -8.53
N TYR A 272 7.95 -20.60 -8.07
CA TYR A 272 7.84 -19.15 -8.26
C TYR A 272 8.56 -18.76 -9.55
N ASP A 273 7.82 -18.77 -10.67
CA ASP A 273 8.26 -18.21 -11.94
C ASP A 273 8.16 -16.68 -11.89
N GLY A 274 9.12 -16.06 -11.19
CA GLY A 274 9.31 -14.63 -11.17
C GLY A 274 9.29 -14.08 -12.60
N GLU A 275 8.20 -13.37 -12.95
CA GLU A 275 8.02 -12.81 -14.27
C GLU A 275 9.14 -11.80 -14.56
N ASP A 276 10.01 -12.18 -15.50
CA ASP A 276 11.08 -11.44 -16.18
C ASP A 276 11.19 -9.94 -15.82
N TYR A 277 11.83 -9.67 -14.68
CA TYR A 277 12.58 -8.42 -14.53
C TYR A 277 13.79 -8.52 -15.49
N ASP A 278 13.88 -7.61 -16.48
CA ASP A 278 15.09 -7.42 -17.30
C ASP A 278 16.17 -6.74 -16.45
N GLU A 279 16.51 -7.40 -15.35
CA GLU A 279 17.72 -7.18 -14.61
C GLU A 279 18.86 -7.61 -15.51
N THR A 280 19.71 -6.65 -15.88
CA THR A 280 20.84 -6.98 -16.74
C THR A 280 21.69 -8.03 -16.04
N ALA A 281 22.18 -9.04 -16.77
CA ALA A 281 23.00 -10.11 -16.19
C ALA A 281 24.21 -9.60 -15.36
N GLU A 282 24.69 -8.39 -15.63
CA GLU A 282 25.75 -7.74 -14.85
C GLU A 282 25.28 -7.24 -13.47
N MET A 283 24.03 -6.82 -13.34
CA MET A 283 23.44 -6.40 -12.06
C MET A 283 23.23 -7.59 -11.13
N ALA A 284 22.63 -8.67 -11.64
CA ALA A 284 22.49 -9.92 -10.89
C ALA A 284 23.85 -10.49 -10.47
N GLU A 285 24.90 -10.36 -11.30
CA GLU A 285 26.27 -10.75 -10.94
C GLU A 285 26.83 -9.90 -9.79
N VAL A 286 26.59 -8.58 -9.81
CA VAL A 286 27.01 -7.66 -8.74
C VAL A 286 26.26 -7.93 -7.45
N GLU A 287 24.94 -8.08 -7.53
CA GLU A 287 24.08 -8.34 -6.37
C GLU A 287 24.49 -9.61 -5.65
N ALA A 288 24.65 -10.72 -6.37
CA ALA A 288 25.09 -11.98 -5.79
C ALA A 288 26.46 -11.85 -5.11
N ALA A 289 27.40 -11.11 -5.71
CA ALA A 289 28.71 -10.86 -5.11
C ALA A 289 28.64 -9.96 -3.88
N MET A 290 27.71 -8.99 -3.85
CA MET A 290 27.46 -8.13 -2.69
C MET A 290 26.84 -8.90 -1.52
N VAL A 291 25.88 -9.79 -1.78
CA VAL A 291 25.28 -10.68 -0.77
C VAL A 291 26.35 -11.60 -0.17
N GLU A 292 27.12 -12.30 -1.01
CA GLU A 292 28.21 -13.19 -0.55
C GLU A 292 29.21 -12.41 0.32
N TYR A 293 29.58 -11.20 -0.10
CA TYR A 293 30.48 -10.36 0.67
C TYR A 293 29.88 -9.89 2.00
N ALA A 294 28.59 -9.53 2.03
CA ALA A 294 27.90 -9.12 3.26
C ALA A 294 27.87 -10.28 4.28
N GLU A 295 27.51 -11.48 3.84
CA GLU A 295 27.45 -12.68 4.66
C GLU A 295 28.82 -13.08 5.21
N GLU A 296 29.87 -13.05 4.38
CA GLU A 296 31.23 -13.39 4.79
C GLU A 296 31.81 -12.42 5.83
N ASN A 297 31.33 -11.17 5.85
CA ASN A 297 31.83 -10.11 6.74
C ASN A 297 30.90 -9.81 7.93
N SER A 298 29.84 -10.60 8.09
CA SER A 298 28.83 -10.43 9.15
C SER A 298 28.85 -11.59 10.15
N ALA A 299 28.01 -11.51 11.19
CA ALA A 299 27.81 -12.61 12.12
C ALA A 299 27.12 -13.79 11.42
N GLU A 300 27.48 -15.02 11.83
CA GLU A 300 26.88 -16.25 11.29
C GLU A 300 25.36 -16.26 11.51
N GLY A 301 24.61 -16.59 10.45
CA GLY A 301 23.15 -16.68 10.47
C GLY A 301 22.41 -15.38 10.14
N LEU A 302 23.10 -14.30 9.77
CA LEU A 302 22.47 -13.11 9.22
C LEU A 302 22.23 -13.28 7.72
N GLU A 303 21.03 -12.87 7.28
CA GLU A 303 20.60 -12.90 5.88
C GLU A 303 20.49 -11.47 5.35
N PHE A 304 20.88 -11.26 4.10
CA PHE A 304 20.96 -9.92 3.51
C PHE A 304 20.28 -9.85 2.15
N GLU A 305 19.56 -8.76 1.93
CA GLU A 305 19.17 -8.29 0.60
C GLU A 305 19.91 -6.99 0.25
N ILE A 306 20.17 -6.78 -1.04
CA ILE A 306 20.91 -5.61 -1.51
C ILE A 306 19.98 -4.68 -2.28
N PHE A 307 19.94 -3.43 -1.83
CA PHE A 307 19.16 -2.37 -2.44
C PHE A 307 20.07 -1.27 -2.99
N ASN A 308 19.52 -0.34 -3.76
CA ASN A 308 20.22 0.83 -4.29
C ASN A 308 21.50 0.47 -5.06
N ILE A 309 21.47 -0.62 -5.83
CA ILE A 309 22.64 -1.06 -6.60
C ILE A 309 22.86 -0.12 -7.79
N PHE A 310 24.03 0.51 -7.81
CA PHE A 310 24.49 1.28 -8.96
C PHE A 310 25.87 0.83 -9.40
N ILE A 311 26.05 0.73 -10.73
CA ILE A 311 27.29 0.29 -11.36
C ILE A 311 27.83 1.43 -12.22
N LYS A 312 29.13 1.72 -12.09
CA LYS A 312 29.84 2.72 -12.90
C LYS A 312 31.21 2.22 -13.33
N GLY A 313 31.25 1.58 -14.50
CA GLY A 313 32.50 0.99 -15.01
C GLY A 313 32.87 -0.23 -14.17
N ASP A 314 34.02 -0.17 -13.52
CA ASP A 314 34.54 -1.26 -12.68
C ASP A 314 34.25 -1.04 -11.18
N GLU A 315 33.37 -0.11 -10.82
CA GLU A 315 32.93 0.14 -9.43
C GLU A 315 31.43 -0.10 -9.32
N ALA A 316 30.98 -0.67 -8.19
CA ALA A 316 29.58 -0.77 -7.84
C ALA A 316 29.35 -0.44 -6.36
N VAL A 317 28.18 0.10 -6.05
CA VAL A 317 27.76 0.47 -4.70
C VAL A 317 26.34 -0.03 -4.50
N GLY A 318 26.06 -0.60 -3.33
CA GLY A 318 24.73 -1.01 -2.89
C GLY A 318 24.56 -0.78 -1.39
N VAL A 319 23.35 -1.00 -0.90
CA VAL A 319 22.99 -0.93 0.52
C VAL A 319 22.58 -2.33 0.96
N ALA A 320 23.25 -2.87 1.97
CA ALA A 320 22.91 -4.15 2.56
C ALA A 320 21.82 -3.94 3.61
N ILE A 321 20.71 -4.67 3.49
CA ILE A 321 19.65 -4.69 4.48
C ILE A 321 19.56 -6.10 5.03
N CYS A 322 19.65 -6.23 6.36
CA CYS A 322 19.50 -7.52 7.02
C CYS A 322 18.01 -7.87 7.10
N THR A 323 17.62 -9.02 6.56
CA THR A 323 16.21 -9.41 6.43
C THR A 323 15.68 -10.14 7.65
N ASN A 324 16.56 -10.73 8.46
CA ASN A 324 16.18 -11.53 9.62
C ASN A 324 16.56 -10.87 10.98
N MET A 325 17.05 -9.63 10.95
CA MET A 325 17.36 -8.84 12.14
C MET A 325 17.39 -7.35 11.82
N GLU A 326 16.87 -6.52 12.72
CA GLU A 326 16.97 -5.06 12.60
C GLU A 326 18.41 -4.60 12.88
N LEU A 327 19.14 -4.26 11.81
CA LEU A 327 20.51 -3.76 11.85
C LEU A 327 20.62 -2.45 11.06
N GLU A 328 21.67 -1.67 11.35
CA GLU A 328 22.05 -0.55 10.48
C GLU A 328 22.33 -1.10 9.08
N ALA A 329 21.90 -0.38 8.03
CA ALA A 329 22.00 -0.81 6.65
C ALA A 329 23.30 -0.27 6.00
N PRO A 330 24.44 -0.99 6.06
CA PRO A 330 25.71 -0.47 5.59
C PRO A 330 25.74 -0.36 4.06
N PHE A 331 26.49 0.62 3.56
CA PHE A 331 26.92 0.59 2.17
C PHE A 331 27.90 -0.56 1.93
N ILE A 332 27.73 -1.22 0.79
CA ILE A 332 28.69 -2.17 0.22
C ILE A 332 29.32 -1.52 -1.01
N ILE A 333 30.65 -1.51 -1.06
CA ILE A 333 31.41 -1.05 -2.23
C ILE A 333 32.10 -2.26 -2.84
N MET A 334 31.93 -2.46 -4.15
CA MET A 334 32.56 -3.52 -4.93
C MET A 334 33.42 -2.94 -6.04
N GLU A 335 34.53 -3.61 -6.34
CA GLU A 335 35.38 -3.30 -7.51
C GLU A 335 35.50 -4.54 -8.42
N LYS A 336 35.43 -4.33 -9.74
CA LYS A 336 35.56 -5.39 -10.74
C LYS A 336 37.02 -5.67 -11.03
N GLY A 337 37.53 -6.78 -10.51
CA GLY A 337 38.87 -7.29 -10.73
C GLY A 337 38.96 -8.33 -11.85
N ALA A 338 40.16 -8.90 -12.02
CA ALA A 338 40.38 -9.98 -13.00
C ALA A 338 39.66 -11.30 -12.66
N ARG A 339 39.10 -11.42 -11.45
CA ARG A 339 38.41 -12.61 -10.93
C ARG A 339 36.90 -12.42 -10.77
N GLY A 340 36.36 -11.27 -11.14
CA GLY A 340 34.97 -10.89 -10.87
C GLY A 340 34.90 -9.68 -9.95
N TRP A 341 33.73 -9.44 -9.38
CA TRP A 341 33.50 -8.42 -8.37
C TRP A 341 34.12 -8.84 -7.03
N GLU A 342 34.88 -7.94 -6.41
CA GLU A 342 35.51 -8.15 -5.11
C GLU A 342 35.06 -7.01 -4.17
N GLY A 343 34.66 -7.36 -2.95
CA GLY A 343 34.22 -6.37 -1.96
C GLY A 343 35.38 -5.56 -1.39
N VAL A 344 35.17 -4.24 -1.32
CA VAL A 344 36.15 -3.24 -0.89
C VAL A 344 35.83 -2.73 0.51
N ASP A 345 34.55 -2.47 0.80
CA ASP A 345 34.08 -2.00 2.11
C ASP A 345 32.66 -2.50 2.41
N PHE A 346 32.39 -2.71 3.71
CA PHE A 346 31.08 -3.07 4.27
C PHE A 346 30.85 -2.22 5.54
N GLY A 347 30.34 -0.99 5.37
CA GLY A 347 29.87 -0.16 6.49
C GLY A 347 30.94 0.36 7.47
N THR A 348 32.24 0.31 7.15
CA THR A 348 33.29 0.62 8.15
C THR A 348 33.88 2.02 8.07
N GLY A 349 33.24 2.95 7.36
CA GLY A 349 33.56 4.38 7.41
C GLY A 349 33.98 5.00 6.08
N TRP A 350 33.46 4.49 4.96
CA TRP A 350 33.55 5.16 3.67
C TRP A 350 32.25 5.89 3.34
N ASP A 351 32.37 7.16 3.00
CA ASP A 351 31.30 7.88 2.33
C ASP A 351 31.12 7.27 0.93
N PRO A 352 29.88 7.06 0.46
CA PRO A 352 29.67 6.57 -0.90
C PRO A 352 30.33 7.52 -1.92
N PRO A 353 30.80 7.02 -3.07
CA PRO A 353 31.35 7.85 -4.12
C PRO A 353 30.36 8.94 -4.54
N ALA A 354 30.82 10.17 -4.79
CA ALA A 354 29.95 11.30 -5.20
C ALA A 354 29.08 11.03 -6.45
N TRP A 355 29.43 10.00 -7.25
CA TRP A 355 28.61 9.60 -8.39
C TRP A 355 27.38 8.77 -8.00
N TYR A 356 27.43 8.06 -6.87
CA TYR A 356 26.30 7.35 -6.28
C TYR A 356 25.26 8.37 -5.78
N GLU A 357 25.70 9.38 -5.02
CA GLU A 357 24.82 10.47 -4.55
C GLU A 357 24.13 11.19 -5.73
N ALA A 358 24.86 11.41 -6.82
CA ALA A 358 24.30 12.01 -8.03
C ALA A 358 23.25 11.13 -8.73
N LYS A 359 23.32 9.80 -8.56
CA LYS A 359 22.36 8.86 -9.12
C LYS A 359 21.10 8.76 -8.27
N GLU A 360 21.26 8.75 -6.96
CA GLU A 360 20.14 8.82 -6.01
C GLU A 360 19.36 10.14 -6.19
N ALA A 361 20.07 11.27 -6.26
CA ALA A 361 19.47 12.59 -6.51
C ALA A 361 18.71 12.67 -7.85
N GLU A 362 19.15 11.93 -8.88
CA GLU A 362 18.42 11.85 -10.17
C GLU A 362 17.05 11.19 -10.00
N VAL A 363 16.95 10.15 -9.17
CA VAL A 363 15.69 9.44 -8.90
C VAL A 363 14.80 10.29 -7.99
N GLU A 364 15.38 10.87 -6.95
CA GLU A 364 14.69 11.77 -6.02
C GLU A 364 14.08 12.97 -6.74
N GLU A 365 14.84 13.66 -7.61
CA GLU A 365 14.33 14.79 -8.38
C GLU A 365 13.16 14.39 -9.28
N ALA A 366 13.22 13.20 -9.89
CA ALA A 366 12.14 12.66 -10.71
C ALA A 366 10.90 12.32 -9.87
N MET A 367 11.07 11.73 -8.69
CA MET A 367 9.98 11.46 -7.75
C MET A 367 9.31 12.76 -7.29
N ILE A 368 10.09 13.75 -6.86
CA ILE A 368 9.56 15.05 -6.42
C ILE A 368 8.80 15.73 -7.56
N ALA A 369 9.31 15.67 -8.80
CA ALA A 369 8.63 16.23 -9.96
C ALA A 369 7.28 15.54 -10.19
N PHE A 370 7.24 14.21 -10.12
CA PHE A 370 6.03 13.43 -10.26
C PHE A 370 5.02 13.71 -9.14
N VAL A 371 5.45 13.74 -7.88
CA VAL A 371 4.60 14.09 -6.74
C VAL A 371 4.01 15.49 -6.92
N LYS A 372 4.83 16.49 -7.28
CA LYS A 372 4.36 17.87 -7.50
C LYS A 372 3.38 18.00 -8.65
N GLU A 373 3.51 17.18 -9.69
CA GLU A 373 2.56 17.15 -10.81
C GLU A 373 1.18 16.61 -10.38
N ASN A 374 1.15 15.73 -9.36
CA ASN A 374 -0.06 15.09 -8.87
C ASN A 374 -0.61 15.71 -7.57
N ALA A 375 0.13 16.60 -6.92
CA ALA A 375 -0.24 17.24 -5.67
C ALA A 375 -0.96 18.60 -5.87
N VAL A 376 -1.57 19.09 -4.80
CA VAL A 376 -2.12 20.45 -4.76
C VAL A 376 -1.00 21.48 -4.95
N ALA A 377 -1.22 22.47 -5.81
CA ALA A 377 -0.24 23.51 -6.09
C ALA A 377 0.18 24.27 -4.82
N GLY A 378 1.49 24.45 -4.63
CA GLY A 378 2.08 25.17 -3.50
C GLY A 378 2.58 24.28 -2.35
N LEU A 379 2.41 22.96 -2.45
CA LEU A 379 3.04 22.01 -1.54
C LEU A 379 4.52 21.79 -1.90
N GLU A 380 5.35 21.61 -0.87
CA GLU A 380 6.78 21.35 -0.99
C GLU A 380 7.08 19.97 -0.41
N PHE A 381 7.83 19.14 -1.13
CA PHE A 381 8.05 17.75 -0.77
C PHE A 381 9.54 17.42 -0.68
N GLU A 382 9.84 16.47 0.20
CA GLU A 382 11.11 15.73 0.33
C GLU A 382 10.80 14.24 0.17
N ILE A 383 11.73 13.46 -0.38
CA ILE A 383 11.59 11.99 -0.44
C ILE A 383 12.42 11.39 0.68
N THR A 384 11.81 10.48 1.42
CA THR A 384 12.46 9.67 2.44
C THR A 384 12.33 8.20 2.12
N ASN A 385 13.16 7.35 2.73
CA ASN A 385 13.14 5.89 2.53
C ASN A 385 13.21 5.49 1.05
N LEU A 386 14.07 6.17 0.28
CA LEU A 386 14.27 5.86 -1.13
C LEU A 386 15.00 4.53 -1.28
N LEU A 387 14.31 3.54 -1.87
CA LEU A 387 14.85 2.25 -2.24
C LEU A 387 14.70 2.03 -3.75
N ILE A 388 15.75 1.54 -4.38
CA ILE A 388 15.88 1.33 -5.82
C ILE A 388 16.31 -0.11 -6.05
N LYS A 389 15.51 -0.87 -6.80
CA LYS A 389 15.79 -2.25 -7.21
C LYS A 389 15.70 -2.34 -8.72
N GLY A 390 16.86 -2.44 -9.38
CA GLY A 390 16.98 -2.44 -10.83
C GLY A 390 16.38 -1.21 -11.52
N ASN A 391 15.26 -1.41 -12.21
CA ASN A 391 14.54 -0.37 -12.94
C ASN A 391 13.33 0.18 -12.19
N GLU A 392 13.15 -0.17 -10.92
CA GLU A 392 12.07 0.31 -10.07
C GLU A 392 12.64 1.09 -8.88
N ALA A 393 11.87 2.06 -8.41
CA ALA A 393 12.21 2.80 -7.20
C ALA A 393 10.96 3.13 -6.43
N VAL A 394 11.07 3.08 -5.10
CA VAL A 394 10.01 3.39 -4.16
C VAL A 394 10.56 4.38 -3.14
N GLY A 395 9.75 5.35 -2.75
CA GLY A 395 10.07 6.27 -1.67
C GLY A 395 8.81 6.86 -1.05
N VAL A 396 8.97 7.51 0.10
CA VAL A 396 7.88 8.16 0.83
C VAL A 396 8.00 9.67 0.67
N ALA A 397 6.98 10.32 0.10
CA ALA A 397 6.98 11.76 -0.08
C ALA A 397 6.44 12.47 1.16
N ILE A 398 7.31 13.21 1.86
CA ILE A 398 6.93 14.01 3.02
C ILE A 398 6.72 15.46 2.60
N CYS A 399 5.55 16.00 2.90
CA CYS A 399 5.30 17.42 2.72
C CYS A 399 5.99 18.22 3.82
N THR A 400 6.84 19.16 3.43
CA THR A 400 7.72 19.92 4.33
C THR A 400 7.10 21.23 4.82
N ASN A 401 6.03 21.69 4.17
CA ASN A 401 5.42 22.99 4.46
C ASN A 401 3.97 22.90 4.97
N GLN A 402 3.37 21.71 4.97
CA GLN A 402 2.06 21.42 5.53
C GLN A 402 2.01 20.00 6.07
N GLU A 403 1.18 19.77 7.08
CA GLU A 403 0.87 18.44 7.59
C GLU A 403 -0.17 17.81 6.67
N VAL A 404 0.28 16.88 5.85
CA VAL A 404 -0.54 16.02 4.99
C VAL A 404 0.03 14.61 5.08
N ASP A 405 -0.75 13.63 4.67
CA ASP A 405 -0.30 12.24 4.65
C ASP A 405 0.98 12.10 3.79
N ALA A 406 1.80 11.11 4.12
CA ALA A 406 3.09 10.87 3.47
C ALA A 406 2.95 9.73 2.45
N PRO A 407 2.49 9.99 1.21
CA PRO A 407 2.20 8.94 0.25
C PRO A 407 3.46 8.20 -0.19
N LEU A 408 3.28 6.91 -0.46
CA LEU A 408 4.25 6.13 -1.21
C LEU A 408 4.33 6.64 -2.64
N VAL A 409 5.52 6.64 -3.23
CA VAL A 409 5.80 7.03 -4.61
C VAL A 409 6.52 5.88 -5.29
N ILE A 410 5.91 5.34 -6.35
CA ILE A 410 6.49 4.27 -7.14
C ILE A 410 6.93 4.83 -8.49
N MET A 411 8.18 4.59 -8.86
CA MET A 411 8.78 4.98 -10.13
C MET A 411 9.28 3.76 -10.89
N LYS A 412 9.26 3.86 -12.23
CA LYS A 412 9.94 2.92 -13.13
C LYS A 412 10.90 3.67 -14.05
N LYS A 413 11.94 2.98 -14.49
CA LYS A 413 12.95 3.52 -15.40
C LYS A 413 12.69 3.06 -16.82
N GLY A 414 12.40 4.02 -17.70
CA GLY A 414 12.23 3.79 -19.14
C GLY A 414 13.40 4.33 -19.96
N ALA A 415 13.28 4.22 -21.29
CA ALA A 415 14.30 4.72 -22.22
C ALA A 415 14.54 6.25 -22.14
N SER A 416 13.59 7.00 -21.57
CA SER A 416 13.66 8.46 -21.42
C SER A 416 14.02 8.91 -19.99
N GLY A 417 14.36 7.98 -19.09
CA GLY A 417 14.59 8.24 -17.67
C GLY A 417 13.49 7.67 -16.79
N TRP A 418 13.47 8.12 -15.54
CA TRP A 418 12.46 7.74 -14.55
C TRP A 418 11.11 8.37 -14.86
N TYR A 419 10.04 7.61 -14.67
CA TYR A 419 8.67 8.08 -14.76
C TYR A 419 7.84 7.50 -13.61
N GLY A 420 6.89 8.28 -13.12
CA GLY A 420 6.01 7.86 -12.05
C GLY A 420 5.00 6.82 -12.50
N VAL A 421 4.83 5.80 -11.66
CA VAL A 421 3.83 4.74 -11.81
C VAL A 421 2.63 5.04 -10.94
N ASN A 422 2.86 5.35 -9.65
CA ASN A 422 1.79 5.57 -8.68
C ASN A 422 2.24 6.48 -7.53
N VAL A 423 1.31 7.24 -6.94
CA VAL A 423 1.53 8.07 -5.75
C VAL A 423 0.26 8.17 -4.90
N GLY A 424 0.35 7.85 -3.60
CA GLY A 424 -0.82 7.75 -2.72
C GLY A 424 -0.56 6.98 -1.42
N THR A 425 -1.53 7.02 -0.51
CA THR A 425 -1.47 6.39 0.83
C THR A 425 -2.07 4.99 0.88
N GLY A 426 -2.82 4.57 -0.14
CA GLY A 426 -3.40 3.23 -0.28
C GLY A 426 -2.78 2.44 -1.42
N ILE A 427 -1.46 2.55 -1.60
CA ILE A 427 -0.74 1.84 -2.64
C ILE A 427 -0.03 0.66 -2.00
N GLU A 428 -0.32 -0.55 -2.49
CA GLU A 428 0.48 -1.73 -2.16
C GLU A 428 1.92 -1.50 -2.66
N PRO A 429 2.92 -1.52 -1.76
CA PRO A 429 4.30 -1.44 -2.17
C PRO A 429 4.67 -2.68 -3.01
N PRO A 430 5.68 -2.59 -3.88
CA PRO A 430 6.21 -3.77 -4.56
C PRO A 430 6.61 -4.85 -3.53
N SER A 431 6.44 -6.13 -3.86
CA SER A 431 6.70 -7.25 -2.95
C SER A 431 8.13 -7.30 -2.39
N TRP A 432 9.08 -6.65 -3.07
CA TRP A 432 10.47 -6.54 -2.63
C TRP A 432 10.74 -5.36 -1.69
N TYR A 433 9.81 -4.43 -1.54
CA TYR A 433 9.98 -3.27 -0.67
C TYR A 433 9.68 -3.69 0.77
N PRO A 434 10.66 -3.60 1.69
CA PRO A 434 10.45 -4.04 3.06
C PRO A 434 9.46 -3.11 3.76
N ILE A 435 8.38 -3.70 4.28
CA ILE A 435 7.43 -3.04 5.17
C ILE A 435 8.02 -3.21 6.57
N TYR A 436 8.59 -2.14 7.12
CA TYR A 436 9.14 -2.10 8.47
C TYR A 436 8.24 -1.32 9.41
#